data_AF-A0AAN7YNK4-F1
#
_entry.id   AF-A0AAN7YNK4-F1
#
_cell.length_a   1.000
_cell.length_b   1.000
_cell.length_c   1.000
_cell.angle_alpha   90.00
_cell.angle_beta   90.00
_cell.angle_gamma   90.00
#
_symmetry.space_group_name_H-M   'P 1'
#
loop_
_entity.id
_entity.type
_entity.pdbx_description
1 polymer ?
#
loop_
_entity_poly.entity_id
_entity_poly.type
_entity_poly.pdbx_seq_one_letter_code
_entity_poly.pdbx_strand_id
1 'polypeptide(L)'
;MNSSNNKMIKSIISCIIISFLMANLCNGINIKGDEQKQVNVMNSLPTFPYDQEIAESFVQYAYAAYCYGPDIQNWNCTTCKNIPGFNIISAIFNITTNTQAYVGYTNNQVIVSFRGSMDVDSWITNFKFLETIYPPYPQAKVHDGFYKGWASVSSQVKSSIDMALAKCGSNCQQIWVVGHSLGAALATLCVAEVQGWYTLPAYSYTYGSPRVGDSNFVEYFNQIHKNNYRVVNQHDLVPHVPMEGLLDYHHVPTEVYYPTNTTYIVCNDSGEDPICSDSVIGLSIYDHLHYFGIPCCCK
;
A
#
# COMPACT_ATOMS: atom_id res chain seq x y z
N MET A 1 -24.80 52.40 18.06
CA MET A 1 -24.05 51.17 18.38
C MET A 1 -24.88 50.34 19.36
N ASN A 2 -25.73 49.41 18.86
CA ASN A 2 -26.39 48.32 19.63
C ASN A 2 -27.42 47.59 18.74
N SER A 3 -26.95 46.89 17.71
CA SER A 3 -27.78 46.03 16.85
C SER A 3 -27.02 44.84 16.26
N SER A 4 -25.68 44.92 16.18
CA SER A 4 -24.81 43.83 15.71
C SER A 4 -24.64 42.67 16.72
N ASN A 5 -24.65 42.96 18.03
CA ASN A 5 -24.38 41.94 19.05
C ASN A 5 -25.54 40.94 19.29
N ASN A 6 -26.77 41.28 18.92
CA ASN A 6 -27.93 40.38 19.10
C ASN A 6 -28.16 39.41 17.92
N LYS A 7 -27.54 39.63 16.76
CA LYS A 7 -27.55 38.65 15.65
C LYS A 7 -26.45 37.59 15.81
N MET A 8 -25.30 37.96 16.36
CA MET A 8 -24.21 37.02 16.64
C MET A 8 -24.61 36.00 17.72
N ILE A 9 -25.26 36.45 18.80
CA ILE A 9 -25.68 35.57 19.90
C ILE A 9 -26.80 34.60 19.47
N LYS A 10 -27.74 35.02 18.61
CA LYS A 10 -28.76 34.11 18.05
C LYS A 10 -28.19 33.09 17.06
N SER A 11 -27.13 33.43 16.32
CA SER A 11 -26.44 32.50 15.42
C SER A 11 -25.59 31.47 16.17
N ILE A 12 -24.99 31.85 17.30
CA ILE A 12 -24.20 30.95 18.16
C ILE A 12 -25.12 29.97 18.91
N ILE A 13 -26.29 30.41 19.39
CA ILE A 13 -27.27 29.53 20.05
C ILE A 13 -27.88 28.53 19.06
N SER A 14 -28.06 28.90 17.79
CA SER A 14 -28.53 27.97 16.75
C SER A 14 -27.47 26.92 16.38
N CYS A 15 -26.18 27.24 16.41
CA CYS A 15 -25.09 26.26 16.22
C CYS A 15 -24.91 25.33 17.43
N ILE A 16 -25.13 25.83 18.65
CA ILE A 16 -25.02 25.03 19.89
C ILE A 16 -26.18 24.05 20.03
N ILE A 17 -27.38 24.39 19.53
CA ILE A 17 -28.53 23.47 19.53
C ILE A 17 -28.37 22.37 18.46
N ILE A 18 -27.76 22.67 17.31
CA ILE A 18 -27.48 21.66 16.27
C ILE A 18 -26.37 20.69 16.73
N SER A 19 -25.36 21.17 17.47
CA SER A 19 -24.34 20.28 18.06
C SER A 19 -24.90 19.42 19.21
N PHE A 20 -25.89 19.90 19.97
CA PHE A 20 -26.57 19.09 20.99
C PHE A 20 -27.56 18.07 20.43
N LEU A 21 -28.21 18.35 19.28
CA LEU A 21 -29.08 17.39 18.60
C LEU A 21 -28.30 16.29 17.88
N MET A 22 -27.09 16.58 17.37
CA MET A 22 -26.20 15.55 16.81
C MET A 22 -25.51 14.70 17.90
N ALA A 23 -25.24 15.27 19.08
CA ALA A 23 -24.70 14.52 20.21
C ALA A 23 -25.68 13.46 20.75
N ASN A 24 -26.99 13.70 20.66
CA ASN A 24 -28.01 12.74 21.10
C ASN A 24 -28.42 11.71 20.04
N LEU A 25 -27.93 11.83 18.79
CA LEU A 25 -28.04 10.79 17.78
C LEU A 25 -26.85 9.81 17.78
N CYS A 26 -25.75 10.14 18.46
CA CYS A 26 -24.58 9.26 18.60
C CYS A 26 -24.53 8.45 19.91
N ASN A 27 -25.47 8.64 20.84
CA ASN A 27 -25.55 7.86 22.09
C ASN A 27 -26.16 6.45 21.91
N GLY A 28 -25.85 5.81 20.78
CA GLY A 28 -26.20 4.42 20.47
C GLY A 28 -25.18 3.70 19.59
N ILE A 29 -24.06 4.34 19.22
CA ILE A 29 -23.00 3.69 18.45
C ILE A 29 -22.02 3.06 19.43
N ASN A 30 -22.11 1.75 19.58
CA ASN A 30 -21.18 0.95 20.36
C ASN A 30 -19.85 0.86 19.60
N ILE A 31 -18.96 1.85 19.78
CA ILE A 31 -17.66 1.94 19.08
C ILE A 31 -16.81 0.68 19.33
N LYS A 32 -16.87 0.09 20.53
CA LYS A 32 -16.20 -1.19 20.83
C LYS A 32 -16.80 -2.36 20.05
N GLY A 33 -18.11 -2.33 19.77
CA GLY A 33 -18.82 -3.34 19.02
C GLY A 33 -18.48 -3.33 17.53
N ASP A 34 -18.27 -2.15 16.92
CA ASP A 34 -17.90 -2.02 15.51
C ASP A 34 -16.44 -2.38 15.25
N GLU A 35 -15.50 -2.01 16.13
CA GLU A 35 -14.10 -2.47 16.07
C GLU A 35 -14.02 -4.00 16.20
N GLN A 36 -14.68 -4.60 17.19
CA GLN A 36 -14.71 -6.06 17.35
C GLN A 36 -15.36 -6.77 16.16
N LYS A 37 -16.38 -6.16 15.55
CA LYS A 37 -17.05 -6.72 14.38
C LYS A 37 -16.17 -6.65 13.13
N GLN A 38 -15.42 -5.57 12.92
CA GLN A 38 -14.43 -5.49 11.83
C GLN A 38 -13.27 -6.46 12.04
N VAL A 39 -12.73 -6.57 13.26
CA VAL A 39 -11.67 -7.54 13.60
C VAL A 39 -12.14 -8.98 13.40
N ASN A 40 -13.39 -9.30 13.75
CA ASN A 40 -13.95 -10.63 13.51
C ASN A 40 -14.14 -10.95 12.02
N VAL A 41 -14.53 -9.96 11.19
CA VAL A 41 -14.61 -10.13 9.73
C VAL A 41 -13.21 -10.37 9.14
N MET A 42 -12.20 -9.59 9.52
CA MET A 42 -10.82 -9.77 9.04
C MET A 42 -10.21 -11.11 9.46
N ASN A 43 -10.53 -11.61 10.65
CA ASN A 43 -10.10 -12.93 11.10
C ASN A 43 -10.71 -14.12 10.34
N SER A 44 -11.83 -13.89 9.63
CA SER A 44 -12.51 -14.90 8.82
C SER A 44 -12.14 -14.88 7.33
N LEU A 45 -11.29 -13.93 6.90
CA LEU A 45 -10.79 -13.89 5.53
C LEU A 45 -9.89 -15.10 5.27
N PRO A 46 -9.95 -15.67 4.06
CA PRO A 46 -9.13 -16.83 3.72
C PRO A 46 -7.64 -16.48 3.76
N THR A 47 -6.82 -17.40 4.24
CA THR A 47 -5.36 -17.31 4.10
C THR A 47 -4.98 -17.73 2.69
N PHE A 48 -4.22 -16.89 1.99
CA PHE A 48 -3.70 -17.15 0.66
C PHE A 48 -2.20 -17.35 0.80
N PRO A 49 -1.67 -18.60 0.76
CA PRO A 49 -0.26 -18.86 0.94
C PRO A 49 0.57 -18.21 -0.19
N TYR A 50 1.87 -18.02 0.06
CA TYR A 50 2.78 -17.53 -0.97
C TYR A 50 2.75 -18.43 -2.20
N ASP A 51 2.67 -17.82 -3.37
CA ASP A 51 2.66 -18.48 -4.68
C ASP A 51 3.69 -17.80 -5.57
N GLN A 52 4.72 -18.56 -5.95
CA GLN A 52 5.84 -18.07 -6.74
C GLN A 52 5.41 -17.64 -8.15
N GLU A 53 4.51 -18.38 -8.82
CA GLU A 53 4.07 -18.04 -10.17
C GLU A 53 3.30 -16.73 -10.18
N ILE A 54 2.49 -16.48 -9.15
CA ILE A 54 1.82 -15.20 -8.95
C ILE A 54 2.84 -14.09 -8.70
N ALA A 55 3.84 -14.31 -7.84
CA ALA A 55 4.88 -13.31 -7.57
C ALA A 55 5.67 -12.95 -8.83
N GLU A 56 6.09 -13.95 -9.62
CA GLU A 56 6.79 -13.75 -10.89
C GLU A 56 5.92 -13.02 -11.92
N SER A 57 4.61 -13.30 -11.96
CA SER A 57 3.69 -12.55 -12.81
C SER A 57 3.47 -11.12 -12.30
N PHE A 58 3.40 -10.91 -10.98
CA PHE A 58 3.02 -9.65 -10.35
C PHE A 58 4.14 -8.62 -10.36
N VAL A 59 5.39 -9.04 -10.49
CA VAL A 59 6.50 -8.10 -10.74
C VAL A 59 6.28 -7.31 -12.03
N GLN A 60 5.68 -7.90 -13.06
CA GLN A 60 5.38 -7.21 -14.31
C GLN A 60 4.34 -6.11 -14.10
N TYR A 61 3.33 -6.35 -13.27
CA TYR A 61 2.37 -5.32 -12.89
C TYR A 61 3.08 -4.18 -12.15
N ALA A 62 3.92 -4.49 -11.15
CA ALA A 62 4.70 -3.47 -10.44
C ALA A 62 5.61 -2.66 -11.39
N TYR A 63 6.27 -3.31 -12.34
CA TYR A 63 7.15 -2.66 -13.32
C TYR A 63 6.39 -1.86 -14.39
N ALA A 64 5.17 -2.26 -14.75
CA ALA A 64 4.33 -1.49 -15.67
C ALA A 64 3.97 -0.12 -15.11
N ALA A 65 3.97 0.05 -13.77
CA ALA A 65 3.71 1.34 -13.16
C ALA A 65 4.79 2.39 -13.44
N TYR A 66 5.97 1.98 -13.95
CA TYR A 66 7.05 2.89 -14.35
C TYR A 66 6.90 3.42 -15.77
N CYS A 67 6.02 2.83 -16.58
CA CYS A 67 5.79 3.29 -17.93
C CYS A 67 5.16 4.69 -17.96
N TYR A 68 5.18 5.31 -19.14
CA TYR A 68 4.54 6.60 -19.35
C TYR A 68 3.02 6.51 -19.13
N GLY A 69 2.45 7.41 -18.33
CA GLY A 69 1.04 7.35 -17.90
C GLY A 69 0.03 7.19 -19.05
N PRO A 70 0.12 7.95 -20.15
CA PRO A 70 -0.73 7.75 -21.33
C PRO A 70 -0.62 6.36 -21.97
N ASP A 71 0.55 5.72 -21.95
CA ASP A 71 0.71 4.37 -22.48
C ASP A 71 0.11 3.31 -21.54
N ILE A 72 0.18 3.56 -20.22
CA ILE A 72 -0.54 2.76 -19.22
C ILE A 72 -2.06 2.90 -19.42
N GLN A 73 -2.56 4.12 -19.62
CA GLN A 73 -3.99 4.40 -19.80
C GLN A 73 -4.57 3.70 -21.04
N ASN A 74 -3.75 3.46 -22.05
CA ASN A 74 -4.10 2.69 -23.25
C ASN A 74 -3.68 1.20 -23.18
N TRP A 75 -3.05 0.80 -22.08
CA TRP A 75 -2.47 -0.53 -21.84
C TRP A 75 -1.59 -1.05 -22.99
N ASN A 76 -0.81 -0.17 -23.61
CA ASN A 76 0.01 -0.46 -24.81
C ASN A 76 1.52 -0.24 -24.59
N CYS A 77 1.92 0.05 -23.35
CA CYS A 77 3.30 0.25 -22.95
C CYS A 77 4.16 -1.01 -23.13
N THR A 78 5.49 -0.86 -23.11
CA THR A 78 6.44 -1.97 -23.30
C THR A 78 6.16 -3.13 -22.34
N THR A 79 6.02 -2.86 -21.04
CA THR A 79 5.73 -3.87 -20.02
C THR A 79 4.29 -4.38 -20.07
N CYS A 80 3.32 -3.52 -20.44
CA CYS A 80 1.89 -3.87 -20.53
C CYS A 80 1.64 -5.06 -21.46
N LYS A 81 2.43 -5.15 -22.54
CA LYS A 81 2.34 -6.23 -23.53
C LYS A 81 2.64 -7.62 -22.95
N ASN A 82 3.37 -7.69 -21.84
CA ASN A 82 3.66 -8.93 -21.13
C ASN A 82 2.49 -9.38 -20.24
N ILE A 83 1.42 -8.57 -20.13
CA ILE A 83 0.30 -8.79 -19.22
C ILE A 83 -1.01 -8.84 -20.04
N PRO A 84 -1.22 -9.90 -20.82
CA PRO A 84 -2.45 -10.07 -21.58
C PRO A 84 -3.65 -10.30 -20.66
N GLY A 85 -4.85 -9.87 -21.10
CA GLY A 85 -6.10 -10.11 -20.35
C GLY A 85 -6.34 -9.14 -19.18
N PHE A 86 -5.49 -8.14 -18.99
CA PHE A 86 -5.74 -7.05 -18.06
C PHE A 86 -6.49 -5.89 -18.73
N ASN A 87 -7.49 -5.36 -18.02
CA ASN A 87 -8.30 -4.23 -18.45
C ASN A 87 -8.02 -3.04 -17.56
N ILE A 88 -7.38 -2.02 -18.12
CA ILE A 88 -7.08 -0.77 -17.40
C ILE A 88 -8.37 0.02 -17.12
N ILE A 89 -8.48 0.57 -15.91
CA ILE A 89 -9.50 1.56 -15.56
C ILE A 89 -8.89 2.96 -15.62
N SER A 90 -7.76 3.15 -14.93
CA SER A 90 -7.13 4.47 -14.83
C SER A 90 -5.62 4.38 -14.62
N ALA A 91 -4.88 5.25 -15.29
CA ALA A 91 -3.55 5.69 -14.88
C ALA A 91 -3.69 7.00 -14.08
N ILE A 92 -3.11 7.04 -12.88
CA ILE A 92 -3.23 8.12 -11.92
C ILE A 92 -1.86 8.75 -11.73
N PHE A 93 -1.81 10.08 -11.80
CA PHE A 93 -0.58 10.83 -11.54
C PHE A 93 -0.86 12.06 -10.69
N ASN A 94 -0.11 12.21 -9.60
CA ASN A 94 -0.06 13.42 -8.82
C ASN A 94 1.30 14.11 -9.02
N ILE A 95 1.27 15.28 -9.64
CA ILE A 95 2.49 16.03 -9.98
C ILE A 95 3.22 16.57 -8.74
N THR A 96 2.48 16.94 -7.68
CA THR A 96 3.04 17.55 -6.47
C THR A 96 3.90 16.56 -5.68
N THR A 97 3.43 15.32 -5.57
CA THR A 97 4.13 14.24 -4.87
C THR A 97 4.91 13.34 -5.82
N ASN A 98 4.89 13.62 -7.13
CA ASN A 98 5.42 12.77 -8.19
C ASN A 98 5.00 11.29 -8.04
N THR A 99 3.76 11.07 -7.57
CA THR A 99 3.22 9.73 -7.32
C THR A 99 2.45 9.25 -8.54
N GLN A 100 2.79 8.06 -9.03
CA GLN A 100 2.09 7.40 -10.12
C GLN A 100 1.52 6.06 -9.65
N ALA A 101 0.28 5.80 -10.02
CA ALA A 101 -0.40 4.54 -9.77
C ALA A 101 -1.27 4.17 -10.97
N TYR A 102 -1.74 2.94 -11.02
CA TYR A 102 -2.82 2.56 -11.91
C TYR A 102 -3.73 1.52 -11.26
N VAL A 103 -4.97 1.46 -11.74
CA VAL A 103 -5.96 0.47 -11.31
C VAL A 103 -6.59 -0.16 -12.53
N GLY A 104 -6.79 -1.47 -12.48
CA GLY A 104 -7.53 -2.21 -13.49
C GLY A 104 -7.99 -3.57 -12.96
N TYR A 105 -8.49 -4.41 -13.84
CA TYR A 105 -9.10 -5.68 -13.46
C TYR A 105 -8.83 -6.78 -14.50
N THR A 106 -8.91 -8.01 -14.03
CA THR A 106 -9.04 -9.22 -14.86
C THR A 106 -10.43 -9.82 -14.62
N ASN A 107 -10.68 -11.05 -15.07
CA ASN A 107 -11.98 -11.70 -14.95
C ASN A 107 -12.43 -11.95 -13.49
N ASN A 108 -11.52 -12.01 -12.53
CA ASN A 108 -11.83 -12.35 -11.13
C ASN A 108 -11.12 -11.51 -10.07
N GLN A 109 -10.35 -10.49 -10.46
CA GLN A 109 -9.61 -9.68 -9.48
C GLN A 109 -9.34 -8.26 -9.98
N VAL A 110 -9.22 -7.35 -9.02
CA VAL A 110 -8.74 -5.97 -9.24
C VAL A 110 -7.26 -5.92 -8.89
N ILE A 111 -6.46 -5.21 -9.71
CA ILE A 111 -5.05 -4.92 -9.42
C ILE A 111 -4.89 -3.41 -9.24
N VAL A 112 -4.23 -3.03 -8.15
CA VAL A 112 -3.76 -1.67 -7.87
C VAL A 112 -2.24 -1.71 -7.87
N SER A 113 -1.59 -0.85 -8.64
CA SER A 113 -0.14 -0.83 -8.73
C SER A 113 0.42 0.57 -8.53
N PHE A 114 1.54 0.67 -7.83
CA PHE A 114 2.24 1.92 -7.56
C PHE A 114 3.65 1.92 -8.15
N ARG A 115 4.05 3.06 -8.72
CA ARG A 115 5.40 3.29 -9.21
C ARG A 115 6.35 3.60 -8.06
N GLY A 116 7.57 3.07 -8.12
CA GLY A 116 8.66 3.56 -7.29
C GLY A 116 9.35 4.81 -7.81
N SER A 117 10.57 5.05 -7.32
CA SER A 117 11.40 6.16 -7.76
C SER A 117 11.99 5.89 -9.14
N MET A 118 12.00 6.89 -10.02
CA MET A 118 12.64 6.78 -11.35
C MET A 118 14.17 6.77 -11.29
N ASP A 119 14.72 7.27 -10.18
CA ASP A 119 16.15 7.28 -9.87
C ASP A 119 16.32 6.76 -8.44
N VAL A 120 16.71 5.49 -8.32
CA VAL A 120 16.85 4.81 -7.04
C VAL A 120 18.11 5.29 -6.31
N ASP A 121 19.23 5.48 -7.01
CA ASP A 121 20.47 5.99 -6.44
C ASP A 121 20.25 7.33 -5.73
N SER A 122 19.63 8.29 -6.44
CA SER A 122 19.31 9.61 -5.88
C SER A 122 18.27 9.52 -4.76
N TRP A 123 17.32 8.59 -4.86
CA TRP A 123 16.30 8.42 -3.82
C TRP A 123 16.94 7.96 -2.50
N ILE A 124 17.79 6.93 -2.53
CA ILE A 124 18.41 6.35 -1.33
C ILE A 124 19.34 7.35 -0.65
N THR A 125 20.15 8.07 -1.43
CA THR A 125 21.11 9.05 -0.91
C THR A 125 20.45 10.26 -0.25
N ASN A 126 19.26 10.67 -0.74
CA ASN A 126 18.52 11.82 -0.21
C ASN A 126 17.36 11.42 0.72
N PHE A 127 17.23 10.13 1.01
CA PHE A 127 16.09 9.61 1.75
C PHE A 127 16.09 10.15 3.18
N LYS A 128 14.99 10.80 3.58
CA LYS A 128 14.84 11.41 4.91
C LYS A 128 13.89 10.56 5.75
N PHE A 129 14.37 10.03 6.86
CA PHE A 129 13.61 9.18 7.77
C PHE A 129 12.63 9.97 8.67
N LEU A 130 11.76 10.79 8.08
CA LEU A 130 10.78 11.57 8.82
C LEU A 130 9.51 10.75 9.07
N GLU A 131 9.07 10.69 10.31
CA GLU A 131 7.81 10.06 10.69
C GLU A 131 6.64 11.06 10.69
N THR A 132 5.44 10.57 10.42
CA THR A 132 4.18 11.27 10.65
C THR A 132 3.16 10.33 11.29
N ILE A 133 2.19 10.87 12.00
CA ILE A 133 1.08 10.09 12.57
C ILE A 133 0.30 9.44 11.41
N TYR A 134 0.00 8.15 11.54
CA TYR A 134 -0.87 7.44 10.61
C TYR A 134 -2.34 7.67 10.98
N PRO A 135 -3.10 8.49 10.24
CA PRO A 135 -4.43 8.92 10.67
C PRO A 135 -5.47 7.80 10.87
N PRO A 136 -5.47 6.69 10.09
CA PRO A 136 -6.36 5.56 10.34
C PRO A 136 -6.12 4.85 11.69
N TYR A 137 -4.91 4.91 12.22
CA TYR A 137 -4.58 4.38 13.55
C TYR A 137 -3.61 5.33 14.27
N PRO A 138 -4.11 6.37 14.96
CA PRO A 138 -3.29 7.49 15.45
C PRO A 138 -2.19 7.15 16.47
N GLN A 139 -2.16 5.91 16.98
CA GLN A 139 -1.09 5.40 17.84
C GLN A 139 0.14 4.97 17.03
N ALA A 140 -0.04 4.72 15.73
CA ALA A 140 1.02 4.38 14.80
C ALA A 140 1.58 5.60 14.07
N LYS A 141 2.82 5.43 13.62
CA LYS A 141 3.50 6.35 12.74
C LYS A 141 3.97 5.64 11.49
N VAL A 142 4.03 6.40 10.40
CA VAL A 142 4.53 5.96 9.11
C VAL A 142 5.48 7.00 8.56
N HIS A 143 6.28 6.60 7.58
CA HIS A 143 7.16 7.54 6.89
C HIS A 143 6.36 8.67 6.19
N ASP A 144 6.66 9.92 6.54
CA ASP A 144 5.94 11.12 6.11
C ASP A 144 5.86 11.25 4.60
N GLY A 145 6.97 11.00 3.89
CA GLY A 145 6.99 11.05 2.43
C GLY A 145 6.12 9.97 1.79
N PHE A 146 6.07 8.78 2.37
CA PHE A 146 5.27 7.67 1.85
C PHE A 146 3.78 7.95 2.05
N TYR A 147 3.42 8.41 3.25
CA TYR A 147 2.03 8.74 3.56
C TYR A 147 1.53 9.93 2.74
N LYS A 148 2.34 10.98 2.53
CA LYS A 148 1.99 12.09 1.63
C LYS A 148 1.76 11.61 0.19
N GLY A 149 2.62 10.74 -0.32
CA GLY A 149 2.46 10.12 -1.63
C GLY A 149 1.14 9.36 -1.73
N TRP A 150 0.88 8.46 -0.79
CA TRP A 150 -0.35 7.65 -0.74
C TRP A 150 -1.60 8.53 -0.63
N ALA A 151 -1.63 9.42 0.37
CA ALA A 151 -2.76 10.31 0.63
C ALA A 151 -3.10 11.16 -0.60
N SER A 152 -2.11 11.56 -1.40
CA SER A 152 -2.30 12.40 -2.60
C SER A 152 -3.04 11.72 -3.76
N VAL A 153 -3.13 10.38 -3.75
CA VAL A 153 -3.79 9.57 -4.79
C VAL A 153 -4.89 8.64 -4.25
N SER A 154 -5.01 8.50 -2.93
CA SER A 154 -5.93 7.57 -2.24
C SER A 154 -7.37 7.66 -2.76
N SER A 155 -7.92 8.88 -2.91
CA SER A 155 -9.29 9.09 -3.37
C SER A 155 -9.52 8.63 -4.82
N GLN A 156 -8.54 8.87 -5.70
CA GLN A 156 -8.58 8.47 -7.10
C GLN A 156 -8.41 6.96 -7.24
N VAL A 157 -7.54 6.36 -6.41
CA VAL A 157 -7.37 4.91 -6.32
C VAL A 157 -8.68 4.25 -5.88
N LYS A 158 -9.28 4.72 -4.78
CA LYS A 158 -10.57 4.21 -4.29
C LYS A 158 -11.66 4.29 -5.36
N SER A 159 -11.83 5.46 -5.99
CA SER A 159 -12.82 5.62 -7.07
C SER A 159 -12.56 4.67 -8.25
N SER A 160 -11.29 4.37 -8.54
CA SER A 160 -10.93 3.47 -9.62
C SER A 160 -11.14 2.00 -9.26
N ILE A 161 -10.94 1.63 -7.99
CA ILE A 161 -11.31 0.30 -7.47
C ILE A 161 -12.82 0.11 -7.54
N ASP A 162 -13.61 1.12 -7.14
CA ASP A 162 -15.08 1.08 -7.20
C ASP A 162 -15.55 0.80 -8.66
N MET A 163 -14.94 1.46 -9.65
CA MET A 163 -15.20 1.21 -11.07
C MET A 163 -14.72 -0.18 -11.54
N ALA A 164 -13.54 -0.61 -11.10
CA ALA A 164 -12.97 -1.91 -11.44
C ALA A 164 -13.84 -3.06 -10.92
N LEU A 165 -14.29 -2.99 -9.67
CA LEU A 165 -15.17 -3.98 -9.06
C LEU A 165 -16.51 -4.06 -9.80
N ALA A 166 -17.09 -2.93 -10.20
CA ALA A 166 -18.32 -2.90 -10.98
C ALA A 166 -18.17 -3.57 -12.36
N LYS A 167 -16.99 -3.49 -12.98
CA LYS A 167 -16.67 -4.14 -14.26
C LYS A 167 -16.31 -5.63 -14.12
N CYS A 168 -15.59 -5.98 -13.06
CA CYS A 168 -15.23 -7.34 -12.70
C CYS A 168 -16.47 -8.18 -12.37
N GLY A 169 -17.50 -7.55 -11.77
CA GLY A 169 -18.81 -8.15 -11.56
C GLY A 169 -18.81 -9.21 -10.46
N SER A 170 -19.78 -10.13 -10.52
CA SER A 170 -19.99 -11.16 -9.49
C SER A 170 -18.87 -12.19 -9.37
N ASN A 171 -17.98 -12.25 -10.38
CA ASN A 171 -16.83 -13.15 -10.38
C ASN A 171 -15.62 -12.54 -9.68
N CYS A 172 -15.68 -11.28 -9.23
CA CYS A 172 -14.57 -10.66 -8.53
C CYS A 172 -14.40 -11.26 -7.14
N GLN A 173 -13.21 -11.77 -6.88
CA GLN A 173 -12.90 -12.54 -5.68
C GLN A 173 -11.96 -11.77 -4.74
N GLN A 174 -11.04 -10.95 -5.27
CA GLN A 174 -10.06 -10.23 -4.45
C GLN A 174 -9.56 -8.93 -5.10
N ILE A 175 -8.91 -8.12 -4.26
CA ILE A 175 -8.12 -6.97 -4.67
C ILE A 175 -6.64 -7.28 -4.37
N TRP A 176 -5.78 -7.11 -5.37
CA TRP A 176 -4.33 -7.19 -5.19
C TRP A 176 -3.73 -5.80 -5.25
N VAL A 177 -2.83 -5.51 -4.32
CA VAL A 177 -2.04 -4.29 -4.29
C VAL A 177 -0.58 -4.67 -4.51
N VAL A 178 0.04 -4.10 -5.53
CA VAL A 178 1.42 -4.40 -5.90
C VAL A 178 2.25 -3.14 -6.01
N GLY A 179 3.55 -3.29 -5.82
CA GLY A 179 4.49 -2.17 -5.92
C GLY A 179 5.92 -2.63 -5.80
N HIS A 180 6.81 -1.85 -6.40
CA HIS A 180 8.25 -2.06 -6.33
C HIS A 180 8.94 -0.82 -5.75
N SER A 181 10.00 -1.00 -4.95
CA SER A 181 10.79 0.11 -4.39
C SER A 181 9.91 1.05 -3.55
N LEU A 182 10.02 2.37 -3.72
CA LEU A 182 9.09 3.34 -3.14
C LEU A 182 7.60 2.97 -3.37
N GLY A 183 7.27 2.38 -4.52
CA GLY A 183 5.92 1.93 -4.86
C GLY A 183 5.42 0.81 -3.95
N ALA A 184 6.31 -0.04 -3.42
CA ALA A 184 5.97 -1.05 -2.43
C ALA A 184 5.54 -0.42 -1.09
N ALA A 185 6.15 0.70 -0.69
CA ALA A 185 5.73 1.42 0.51
C ALA A 185 4.31 2.00 0.35
N LEU A 186 4.03 2.60 -0.81
CA LEU A 186 2.69 3.07 -1.18
C LEU A 186 1.67 1.93 -1.23
N ALA A 187 2.06 0.77 -1.78
CA ALA A 187 1.24 -0.43 -1.81
C ALA A 187 0.91 -0.95 -0.40
N THR A 188 1.88 -0.90 0.51
CA THR A 188 1.70 -1.30 1.93
C THR A 188 0.68 -0.39 2.64
N LEU A 189 0.77 0.92 2.45
CA LEU A 189 -0.22 1.85 3.00
C LEU A 189 -1.59 1.68 2.34
N CYS A 190 -1.62 1.45 1.03
CA CYS A 190 -2.86 1.24 0.29
C CYS A 190 -3.58 -0.02 0.76
N VAL A 191 -2.90 -1.17 0.86
CA VAL A 191 -3.53 -2.43 1.26
C VAL A 191 -4.11 -2.31 2.67
N ALA A 192 -3.37 -1.67 3.59
CA ALA A 192 -3.78 -1.41 4.98
C ALA A 192 -5.11 -0.65 5.10
N GLU A 193 -5.44 0.22 4.14
CA GLU A 193 -6.71 0.93 4.13
C GLU A 193 -7.79 0.22 3.31
N VAL A 194 -7.42 -0.38 2.18
CA VAL A 194 -8.35 -1.03 1.24
C VAL A 194 -9.15 -2.15 1.91
N GLN A 195 -8.56 -2.88 2.85
CA GLN A 195 -9.26 -3.93 3.58
C GLN A 195 -10.46 -3.42 4.38
N GLY A 196 -10.42 -2.16 4.84
CA GLY A 196 -11.53 -1.50 5.53
C GLY A 196 -12.58 -0.91 4.58
N TRP A 197 -12.29 -0.80 3.29
CA TRP A 197 -13.20 -0.23 2.30
C TRP A 197 -14.17 -1.24 1.70
N TYR A 198 -13.79 -2.53 1.68
CA TYR A 198 -14.52 -3.58 0.97
C TYR A 198 -14.60 -4.86 1.79
N THR A 199 -15.63 -5.67 1.50
CA THR A 199 -15.76 -7.02 2.07
C THR A 199 -14.93 -8.06 1.32
N LEU A 200 -14.48 -7.75 0.10
CA LEU A 200 -13.53 -8.61 -0.61
C LEU A 200 -12.19 -8.59 0.12
N PRO A 201 -11.50 -9.74 0.18
CA PRO A 201 -10.14 -9.76 0.70
C PRO A 201 -9.20 -8.90 -0.15
N ALA A 202 -8.31 -8.19 0.54
CA ALA A 202 -7.24 -7.42 -0.07
C ALA A 202 -5.88 -8.03 0.31
N TYR A 203 -5.04 -8.25 -0.69
CA TYR A 203 -3.75 -8.90 -0.54
C TYR A 203 -2.66 -8.09 -1.23
N SER A 204 -1.41 -8.37 -0.91
CA SER A 204 -0.28 -7.64 -1.48
C SER A 204 0.92 -8.51 -1.81
N TYR A 205 1.53 -8.19 -2.95
CA TYR A 205 2.88 -8.59 -3.32
C TYR A 205 3.70 -7.33 -3.56
N THR A 206 4.70 -7.13 -2.72
CA THR A 206 5.63 -6.02 -2.84
C THR A 206 7.03 -6.52 -3.14
N TYR A 207 7.81 -5.72 -3.87
CA TYR A 207 9.15 -6.08 -4.32
C TYR A 207 10.13 -5.00 -3.87
N GLY A 208 11.16 -5.38 -3.11
CA GLY A 208 12.15 -4.41 -2.63
C GLY A 208 11.52 -3.30 -1.79
N SER A 209 10.60 -3.68 -0.89
CA SER A 209 9.89 -2.72 -0.05
C SER A 209 10.81 -2.18 1.04
N PRO A 210 10.94 -0.84 1.22
CA PRO A 210 11.56 -0.29 2.41
C PRO A 210 10.66 -0.49 3.64
N ARG A 211 11.20 -0.25 4.85
CA ARG A 211 10.40 -0.20 6.08
C ARG A 211 9.46 1.01 6.03
N VAL A 212 8.19 0.82 6.41
CA VAL A 212 7.11 1.80 6.12
C VAL A 212 6.68 2.57 7.35
N GLY A 213 6.66 1.94 8.52
CA GLY A 213 6.16 2.54 9.74
C GLY A 213 6.75 1.93 10.99
N ASP A 214 6.24 2.40 12.12
CA ASP A 214 6.72 2.02 13.44
C ASP A 214 6.17 0.66 13.91
N SER A 215 6.62 0.21 15.08
CA SER A 215 6.15 -1.04 15.68
C SER A 215 4.62 -1.08 15.87
N ASN A 216 4.01 0.07 16.22
CA ASN A 216 2.56 0.20 16.33
C ASN A 216 1.85 0.06 14.97
N PHE A 217 2.44 0.58 13.89
CA PHE A 217 1.93 0.37 12.53
C PHE A 217 1.96 -1.12 12.16
N VAL A 218 3.07 -1.81 12.45
CA VAL A 218 3.19 -3.25 12.18
C VAL A 218 2.19 -4.06 13.00
N GLU A 219 2.00 -3.76 14.28
CA GLU A 219 0.99 -4.42 15.12
C GLU A 219 -0.42 -4.23 14.55
N TYR A 220 -0.77 -2.99 14.19
CA TYR A 220 -2.04 -2.69 13.53
C TYR A 220 -2.18 -3.46 12.21
N PHE A 221 -1.16 -3.45 11.37
CA PHE A 221 -1.15 -4.13 10.07
C PHE A 221 -1.40 -5.64 10.22
N ASN A 222 -0.78 -6.29 11.21
CA ASN A 222 -0.92 -7.72 11.46
C ASN A 222 -2.33 -8.12 11.94
N GLN A 223 -3.06 -7.20 12.56
CA GLN A 223 -4.45 -7.44 12.94
C GLN A 223 -5.40 -7.45 11.74
N ILE A 224 -5.03 -6.75 10.66
CA ILE A 224 -5.89 -6.54 9.50
C ILE A 224 -5.49 -7.40 8.29
N HIS A 225 -4.22 -7.78 8.16
CA HIS A 225 -3.70 -8.53 7.03
C HIS A 225 -2.90 -9.75 7.47
N LYS A 226 -3.30 -10.91 6.94
CA LYS A 226 -2.55 -12.16 7.05
C LYS A 226 -1.85 -12.55 5.75
N ASN A 227 -2.25 -11.96 4.63
CA ASN A 227 -1.74 -12.28 3.30
C ASN A 227 -1.07 -11.05 2.68
N ASN A 228 0.11 -10.72 3.19
CA ASN A 228 1.01 -9.73 2.63
C ASN A 228 2.37 -10.40 2.42
N TYR A 229 2.92 -10.28 1.22
CA TYR A 229 4.21 -10.88 0.87
C TYR A 229 5.18 -9.80 0.40
N ARG A 230 6.27 -9.61 1.14
CA ARG A 230 7.39 -8.76 0.77
C ARG A 230 8.47 -9.62 0.13
N VAL A 231 8.56 -9.59 -1.19
CA VAL A 231 9.61 -10.29 -1.93
C VAL A 231 10.89 -9.47 -1.86
N VAL A 232 11.97 -10.09 -1.40
CA VAL A 232 13.30 -9.48 -1.31
C VAL A 232 14.29 -10.28 -2.14
N ASN A 233 14.97 -9.63 -3.08
CA ASN A 233 15.92 -10.27 -3.97
C ASN A 233 17.36 -10.12 -3.46
N GLN A 234 18.04 -11.24 -3.21
CA GLN A 234 19.47 -11.32 -2.98
C GLN A 234 20.01 -10.27 -2.00
N HIS A 235 20.78 -9.29 -2.49
CA HIS A 235 21.38 -8.23 -1.67
C HIS A 235 20.70 -6.88 -1.91
N ASP A 236 19.42 -6.86 -2.30
CA ASP A 236 18.67 -5.62 -2.50
C ASP A 236 18.80 -4.71 -1.28
N LEU A 237 19.31 -3.50 -1.51
CA LEU A 237 19.56 -2.53 -0.44
C LEU A 237 18.29 -1.90 0.13
N VAL A 238 17.20 -1.82 -0.64
CA VAL A 238 16.02 -1.02 -0.28
C VAL A 238 15.25 -1.60 0.91
N PRO A 239 15.08 -2.92 1.05
CA PRO A 239 14.54 -3.52 2.27
C PRO A 239 15.29 -3.17 3.54
N HIS A 240 16.56 -2.77 3.47
CA HIS A 240 17.34 -2.39 4.65
C HIS A 240 17.27 -0.89 4.95
N VAL A 241 16.41 -0.12 4.29
CA VAL A 241 16.15 1.29 4.61
C VAL A 241 14.68 1.55 4.98
N PRO A 242 14.39 2.46 5.93
CA PRO A 242 15.27 2.91 7.03
C PRO A 242 15.99 1.75 7.73
N MET A 243 17.21 1.96 8.24
CA MET A 243 18.01 0.90 8.88
C MET A 243 17.29 0.34 10.12
N GLU A 244 17.49 -0.93 10.42
CA GLU A 244 16.94 -1.55 11.63
C GLU A 244 17.44 -0.80 12.87
N GLY A 245 16.56 -0.59 13.85
CA GLY A 245 16.85 0.17 15.07
C GLY A 245 16.91 1.69 14.88
N LEU A 246 16.76 2.21 13.66
CA LEU A 246 16.64 3.65 13.41
C LEU A 246 15.18 4.10 13.51
N LEU A 247 14.89 5.00 14.46
CA LEU A 247 13.57 5.64 14.63
C LEU A 247 12.38 4.66 14.71
N ASP A 248 12.62 3.45 15.23
CA ASP A 248 11.61 2.39 15.39
C ASP A 248 10.92 1.96 14.10
N TYR A 249 11.54 2.11 12.92
CA TYR A 249 10.98 1.56 11.70
C TYR A 249 11.09 0.04 11.68
N HIS A 250 9.98 -0.64 11.34
CA HIS A 250 9.90 -2.09 11.19
C HIS A 250 9.18 -2.46 9.89
N HIS A 251 9.47 -3.65 9.40
CA HIS A 251 8.76 -4.28 8.30
C HIS A 251 7.45 -4.92 8.76
N VAL A 252 6.46 -4.87 7.88
CA VAL A 252 5.29 -5.75 7.98
C VAL A 252 5.67 -7.17 7.51
N PRO A 253 5.14 -8.25 8.10
CA PRO A 253 5.29 -9.60 7.59
C PRO A 253 4.46 -9.79 6.32
N THR A 254 4.74 -10.75 5.45
CA THR A 254 5.75 -11.82 5.56
C THR A 254 6.85 -11.59 4.54
N GLU A 255 8.10 -11.68 4.95
CA GLU A 255 9.21 -11.65 4.00
C GLU A 255 9.30 -12.98 3.24
N VAL A 256 9.49 -12.88 1.93
CA VAL A 256 9.85 -14.01 1.08
C VAL A 256 11.17 -13.69 0.40
N TYR A 257 12.23 -14.28 0.94
CA TYR A 257 13.59 -13.98 0.57
C TYR A 257 14.08 -14.90 -0.55
N TYR A 258 14.60 -14.30 -1.61
CA TYR A 258 15.20 -14.98 -2.76
C TYR A 258 16.73 -14.87 -2.72
N PRO A 259 17.45 -15.80 -2.07
CA PRO A 259 18.91 -15.82 -2.13
C PRO A 259 19.46 -16.13 -3.53
N THR A 260 18.62 -16.67 -4.42
CA THR A 260 18.89 -16.83 -5.85
C THR A 260 17.62 -16.53 -6.64
N ASN A 261 17.69 -16.39 -7.96
CA ASN A 261 16.50 -16.13 -8.80
C ASN A 261 15.45 -17.26 -8.80
N THR A 262 15.77 -18.46 -8.33
CA THR A 262 14.90 -19.65 -8.47
C THR A 262 14.51 -20.31 -7.16
N THR A 263 15.14 -19.92 -6.04
CA THR A 263 14.90 -20.52 -4.73
C THR A 263 14.51 -19.44 -3.75
N TYR A 264 13.49 -19.71 -2.92
CA TYR A 264 13.02 -18.78 -1.91
C TYR A 264 12.93 -19.41 -0.52
N ILE A 265 12.93 -18.54 0.49
CA ILE A 265 12.70 -18.83 1.89
C ILE A 265 11.51 -17.98 2.31
N VAL A 266 10.46 -18.61 2.85
CA VAL A 266 9.39 -17.87 3.56
C VAL A 266 9.89 -17.67 4.98
N CYS A 267 10.15 -16.42 5.32
CA CYS A 267 10.71 -16.03 6.60
C CYS A 267 9.66 -16.08 7.70
N ASN A 268 10.09 -15.97 8.95
CA ASN A 268 9.15 -15.92 10.06
C ASN A 268 8.30 -14.62 10.04
N ASP A 269 7.24 -14.60 10.86
CA ASP A 269 6.24 -13.53 10.88
C ASP A 269 6.71 -12.23 11.61
N SER A 270 7.99 -12.12 11.99
CA SER A 270 8.53 -10.89 12.61
C SER A 270 8.62 -9.73 11.64
N GLY A 271 8.78 -10.03 10.34
CA GLY A 271 9.12 -9.06 9.30
C GLY A 271 10.63 -8.76 9.21
N GLU A 272 11.43 -9.18 10.17
CA GLU A 272 12.88 -8.90 10.32
C GLU A 272 13.58 -10.21 10.72
N ASP A 273 13.58 -11.22 9.85
CA ASP A 273 14.13 -12.54 10.17
C ASP A 273 15.66 -12.55 9.93
N PRO A 274 16.49 -12.73 10.97
CA PRO A 274 17.94 -12.65 10.85
C PRO A 274 18.57 -13.74 9.97
N ILE A 275 17.81 -14.79 9.59
CA ILE A 275 18.28 -15.82 8.64
C ILE A 275 17.85 -15.55 7.19
N CYS A 276 17.06 -14.51 6.93
CA CYS A 276 16.61 -14.10 5.60
C CYS A 276 17.47 -12.96 5.04
N SER A 277 16.87 -11.93 4.42
CA SER A 277 17.67 -10.86 3.81
C SER A 277 18.53 -10.11 4.82
N ASP A 278 18.15 -10.04 6.10
CA ASP A 278 18.99 -9.44 7.15
C ASP A 278 20.30 -10.20 7.41
N SER A 279 20.43 -11.43 6.88
CA SER A 279 21.70 -12.19 6.94
C SER A 279 22.76 -11.71 5.95
N VAL A 280 22.39 -10.89 4.96
CA VAL A 280 23.29 -10.52 3.85
C VAL A 280 24.27 -9.42 4.23
N ILE A 281 25.48 -9.48 3.66
CA ILE A 281 26.53 -8.47 3.86
C ILE A 281 26.89 -7.86 2.51
N GLY A 282 26.82 -6.53 2.43
CA GLY A 282 27.04 -5.79 1.18
C GLY A 282 25.75 -5.68 0.38
N LEU A 283 25.33 -4.46 0.07
CA LEU A 283 24.03 -4.20 -0.55
C LEU A 283 24.18 -3.78 -2.02
N SER A 284 23.18 -4.09 -2.85
CA SER A 284 23.23 -4.05 -4.32
C SER A 284 22.03 -3.33 -4.91
N ILE A 285 22.28 -2.22 -5.62
CA ILE A 285 21.26 -1.54 -6.44
C ILE A 285 20.91 -2.39 -7.66
N TYR A 286 21.85 -3.21 -8.15
CA TYR A 286 21.56 -4.14 -9.23
C TYR A 286 20.48 -5.15 -8.82
N ASP A 287 20.58 -5.70 -7.62
CA ASP A 287 19.64 -6.71 -7.11
C ASP A 287 18.26 -6.08 -6.87
N HIS A 288 18.22 -4.82 -6.45
CA HIS A 288 17.00 -4.03 -6.40
C HIS A 288 16.31 -3.90 -7.76
N LEU A 289 17.08 -3.80 -8.83
CA LEU A 289 16.54 -3.59 -10.18
C LEU A 289 16.31 -4.89 -10.96
N HIS A 290 16.50 -6.08 -10.39
CA HIS A 290 16.40 -7.35 -11.12
C HIS A 290 15.69 -8.47 -10.34
N TYR A 291 14.37 -8.35 -10.18
CA TYR A 291 13.57 -9.39 -9.53
C TYR A 291 13.26 -10.54 -10.50
N PHE A 292 13.53 -11.79 -10.09
CA PHE A 292 13.36 -13.00 -10.92
C PHE A 292 14.15 -12.99 -12.23
N GLY A 293 15.27 -12.25 -12.26
CA GLY A 293 16.04 -12.02 -13.49
C GLY A 293 15.38 -11.07 -14.50
N ILE A 294 14.26 -10.44 -14.14
CA ILE A 294 13.54 -9.48 -14.97
C ILE A 294 14.03 -8.08 -14.61
N PRO A 295 14.57 -7.29 -15.56
CA PRO A 295 15.08 -5.96 -15.27
C PRO A 295 13.95 -4.94 -15.08
N CYS A 296 14.01 -4.21 -13.98
CA CYS A 296 13.31 -2.96 -13.75
C CYS A 296 13.95 -1.83 -14.59
N CYS A 297 13.20 -0.87 -15.11
CA CYS A 297 11.77 -0.88 -15.35
C CYS A 297 11.49 -0.27 -16.74
N CYS A 298 10.24 -0.34 -17.16
CA CYS A 298 9.72 0.09 -18.47
C CYS A 298 10.54 1.20 -19.15
N LYS A 299 11.36 0.81 -20.13
CA LYS A 299 12.17 1.70 -20.98
C LYS A 299 11.39 2.14 -22.21
#